data_AF-A0A4Q2KMA7-F1
#
_entry.id   AF-A0A4Q2KMA7-F1
#
_cell.length_a   1.000
_cell.length_b   1.000
_cell.length_c   1.000
_cell.angle_alpha   90.00
_cell.angle_beta   90.00
_cell.angle_gamma   90.00
#
_symmetry.space_group_name_H-M   'P 1'
#
loop_
_entity.id
_entity.type
_entity.pdbx_description
1 polymer ?
#
loop_
_entity_poly.entity_id
_entity_poly.type
_entity_poly.pdbx_seq_one_letter_code
_entity_poly.pdbx_strand_id
1 'polypeptide(L)'
;MRDDQISRVKSRSAAIEKSFDTFLRFLGETTDKDGRAFDISRPIPQTDSSLSDLRARAAAVAGLVTKFDEKGGALTPLADFAAMVNAGNAITNAITQTTDSIENHLKSSGGLHSIDYDSLVFTTENGQTVSFQGNFKTLFDSTESYIKSFQDVFQTVNPSRASFNFSSATESLSKIISRATEARENLQAALNTTRKQLDEVTAKQVVFDSILDDVRVKQARLDEQSATANEAIASISAKNDEASSLEAVTATLRERVGAYESEFKAFQDQLGAMKQNYETSDKNLTLLIERFNTQATSFDEMIEKSNQMLSSSTVSGLASEFGTIRNDLDNKLTDAHTSFNRAIIFLFLSALPLILFVFAPFLVAIFPDNSNIVAAISGMTGERSGWQYIGQVVARFVVLLPAIWYVTFCTARYNSLFKLKEHYSYKYSMAVAVDGFKKQAPDYQDMIAALVFEQLAFNPVDKLGKRHDGPESPPNPIASMLVKMLRRDARAATE
;
A
#
# COMPACT_ATOMS: atom_id res chain seq x y z
N MET A 1 51.76 101.13 75.07
CA MET A 1 52.04 99.90 75.85
C MET A 1 50.77 99.23 76.40
N ARG A 2 49.81 99.96 76.99
CA ARG A 2 48.57 99.36 77.52
C ARG A 2 47.55 98.97 76.43
N ASP A 3 47.41 99.75 75.37
CA ASP A 3 46.53 99.41 74.22
C ASP A 3 46.99 98.13 73.49
N ASP A 4 48.30 97.91 73.46
CA ASP A 4 48.92 96.67 72.97
C ASP A 4 48.53 95.48 73.85
N GLN A 5 48.48 95.62 75.18
CA GLN A 5 48.04 94.55 76.08
C GLN A 5 46.55 94.22 75.92
N ILE A 6 45.68 95.22 75.76
CA ILE A 6 44.25 95.01 75.49
C ILE A 6 44.08 94.26 74.16
N SER A 7 44.82 94.65 73.12
CA SER A 7 44.80 93.99 71.82
C SER A 7 45.30 92.55 71.90
N ARG A 8 46.36 92.29 72.69
CA ARG A 8 46.88 90.93 72.95
C ARG A 8 45.86 90.06 73.68
N VAL A 9 45.18 90.59 74.69
CA VAL A 9 44.13 89.87 75.43
C VAL A 9 42.92 89.58 74.54
N LYS A 10 42.49 90.52 73.69
CA LYS A 10 41.43 90.32 72.68
C LYS A 10 41.80 89.21 71.69
N SER A 11 42.99 89.30 71.10
CA SER A 11 43.51 88.29 70.16
C SER A 11 43.62 86.92 70.83
N ARG A 12 44.12 86.87 72.07
CA ARG A 12 44.26 85.63 72.83
C ARG A 12 42.91 84.98 73.13
N SER A 13 41.92 85.78 73.53
CA SER A 13 40.57 85.29 73.82
C SER A 13 39.91 84.66 72.59
N ALA A 14 40.05 85.32 71.42
CA ALA A 14 39.55 84.79 70.16
C ALA A 14 40.28 83.49 69.73
N ALA A 15 41.59 83.41 69.98
CA ALA A 15 42.36 82.20 69.73
C ALA A 15 41.87 81.01 70.58
N ILE A 16 41.53 81.25 71.85
CA ILE A 16 40.99 80.21 72.75
C ILE A 16 39.65 79.69 72.23
N GLU A 17 38.74 80.57 71.79
CA GLU A 17 37.46 80.13 71.20
C GLU A 17 37.68 79.24 69.99
N LYS A 18 38.56 79.65 69.07
CA LYS A 18 38.88 78.86 67.88
C LYS A 18 39.52 77.51 68.23
N SER A 19 40.39 77.47 69.25
CA SER A 19 40.99 76.23 69.76
C SER A 19 39.92 75.30 70.30
N PHE A 20 38.99 75.80 71.11
CA PHE A 20 37.88 74.99 71.60
C PHE A 20 36.95 74.52 70.47
N ASP A 21 36.61 75.37 69.50
CA ASP A 21 35.75 74.96 68.38
C ASP A 21 36.41 73.85 67.55
N THR A 22 37.72 73.95 67.33
CA THR A 22 38.50 72.92 66.63
C THR A 22 38.52 71.62 67.43
N PHE A 23 38.73 71.71 68.74
CA PHE A 23 38.77 70.56 69.63
C PHE A 23 37.41 69.85 69.75
N LEU A 24 36.33 70.60 69.96
CA LEU A 24 34.98 70.04 70.02
C LEU A 24 34.57 69.43 68.68
N ARG A 25 34.99 70.02 67.56
CA ARG A 25 34.78 69.40 66.23
C ARG A 25 35.51 68.07 66.14
N PHE A 26 36.78 68.02 66.51
CA PHE A 26 37.59 66.79 66.54
C PHE A 26 36.95 65.70 67.43
N LEU A 27 36.52 66.05 68.65
CA LEU A 27 35.83 65.11 69.53
C LEU A 27 34.50 64.62 68.94
N GLY A 28 33.73 65.51 68.32
CA GLY A 28 32.49 65.10 67.68
C GLY A 28 32.68 64.28 66.39
N GLU A 29 33.84 64.38 65.73
CA GLU A 29 34.21 63.55 64.58
C GLU A 29 34.75 62.18 65.04
N THR A 30 35.18 62.09 66.29
CA THR A 30 35.57 60.84 66.94
C THR A 30 34.31 60.08 67.35
N THR A 31 33.94 59.07 66.57
CA THR A 31 32.77 58.23 66.84
C THR A 31 33.19 56.86 67.38
N ASP A 32 32.38 56.31 68.28
CA ASP A 32 32.50 54.91 68.72
C ASP A 32 32.05 53.93 67.62
N LYS A 33 32.13 52.61 67.89
CA LYS A 33 31.73 51.56 66.95
C LYS A 33 30.24 51.63 66.56
N ASP A 34 29.40 52.17 67.44
CA ASP A 34 27.97 52.36 67.19
C ASP A 34 27.67 53.66 66.44
N GLY A 35 28.71 54.44 66.11
CA GLY A 35 28.62 55.70 65.38
C GLY A 35 28.19 56.88 66.27
N ARG A 36 28.25 56.74 67.60
CA ARG A 36 27.93 57.81 68.55
C ARG A 36 29.13 58.73 68.71
N ALA A 37 28.88 60.03 68.64
CA ALA A 37 29.90 61.05 68.83
C ALA A 37 30.23 61.23 70.32
N PHE A 38 31.40 61.82 70.62
CA PHE A 38 31.76 62.18 71.99
C PHE A 38 30.71 63.13 72.61
N ASP A 39 30.13 62.73 73.75
CA ASP A 39 29.15 63.53 74.48
C ASP A 39 29.83 64.64 75.29
N ILE A 40 29.85 65.85 74.73
CA ILE A 40 30.46 67.02 75.36
C ILE A 40 29.65 67.59 76.54
N SER A 41 28.41 67.11 76.73
CA SER A 41 27.51 67.56 77.80
C SER A 41 27.73 66.83 79.12
N ARG A 42 28.47 65.71 79.10
CA ARG A 42 28.81 64.96 80.30
C ARG A 42 29.80 65.76 81.18
N PRO A 43 29.60 65.76 82.51
CA PRO A 43 30.58 66.34 83.43
C PRO A 43 31.94 65.67 83.28
N ILE A 44 33.02 66.45 83.33
CA ILE A 44 34.37 65.88 83.41
C ILE A 44 34.52 65.26 84.81
N PRO A 45 35.00 64.01 84.94
CA PRO A 45 35.16 63.35 86.23
C PRO A 45 35.98 64.17 87.21
N GLN A 46 35.52 64.21 88.46
CA GLN A 46 36.09 65.02 89.56
C GLN A 46 35.95 66.55 89.37
N THR A 47 35.07 66.99 88.47
CA THR A 47 34.72 68.40 88.29
C THR A 47 33.21 68.57 88.29
N ASP A 48 32.74 69.81 88.39
CA ASP A 48 31.33 70.18 88.31
C ASP A 48 30.90 70.65 86.91
N SER A 49 31.79 70.53 85.91
CA SER A 49 31.62 71.17 84.62
C SER A 49 31.84 70.20 83.46
N SER A 50 31.02 70.32 82.44
CA SER A 50 31.15 69.63 81.15
C SER A 50 32.09 70.37 80.20
N LEU A 51 32.48 69.74 79.09
CA LEU A 51 33.20 70.42 78.01
C LEU A 51 32.35 71.54 77.37
N SER A 52 31.03 71.36 77.30
CA SER A 52 30.12 72.45 76.88
C SER A 52 30.15 73.62 77.85
N ASP A 53 30.27 73.39 79.16
CA ASP A 53 30.40 74.46 80.16
C ASP A 53 31.74 75.19 80.00
N LEU A 54 32.85 74.46 79.83
CA LEU A 54 34.16 75.07 79.61
C LEU A 54 34.19 75.95 78.35
N ARG A 55 33.63 75.46 77.24
CA ARG A 55 33.48 76.26 76.01
C ARG A 55 32.61 77.48 76.23
N ALA A 56 31.47 77.32 76.90
CA ALA A 56 30.53 78.41 77.17
C ALA A 56 31.18 79.50 78.03
N ARG A 57 31.95 79.11 79.07
CA ARG A 57 32.73 80.02 79.91
C ARG A 57 33.79 80.76 79.09
N ALA A 58 34.57 80.05 78.27
CA ALA A 58 35.55 80.67 77.39
C ALA A 58 34.91 81.65 76.38
N ALA A 59 33.74 81.28 75.82
CA ALA A 59 32.97 82.12 74.90
C ALA A 59 32.50 83.41 75.56
N ALA A 60 31.94 83.28 76.77
CA ALA A 60 31.45 84.40 77.54
C ALA A 60 32.59 85.38 77.86
N VAL A 61 33.77 84.86 78.26
CA VAL A 61 34.97 85.69 78.47
C VAL A 61 35.36 86.39 77.17
N ALA A 62 35.49 85.68 76.05
CA ALA A 62 35.89 86.28 74.78
C ALA A 62 34.91 87.39 74.33
N GLY A 63 33.60 87.13 74.40
CA GLY A 63 32.56 88.10 74.10
C GLY A 63 32.61 89.35 74.99
N LEU A 64 32.99 89.22 76.27
CA LEU A 64 33.15 90.36 77.17
C LEU A 64 34.47 91.10 76.95
N VAL A 65 35.56 90.39 76.66
CA VAL A 65 36.88 90.96 76.37
C VAL A 65 36.85 91.84 75.11
N THR A 66 36.06 91.47 74.08
CA THR A 66 35.89 92.33 72.90
C THR A 66 35.38 93.73 73.26
N LYS A 67 34.61 93.85 74.35
CA LYS A 67 34.01 95.09 74.85
C LYS A 67 34.91 95.85 75.83
N PHE A 68 36.16 95.45 76.03
CA PHE A 68 37.11 96.24 76.83
C PHE A 68 37.36 97.58 76.15
N ASP A 69 37.16 98.66 76.90
CA ASP A 69 37.38 100.02 76.48
C ASP A 69 38.80 100.50 76.82
N GLU A 70 39.28 101.48 76.07
CA GLU A 70 40.63 102.03 76.28
C GLU A 70 40.73 102.82 77.59
N LYS A 71 39.61 103.38 78.06
CA LYS A 71 39.54 104.19 79.29
C LYS A 71 39.67 103.34 80.56
N GLY A 72 39.00 102.20 80.63
CA GLY A 72 39.11 101.26 81.74
C GLY A 72 40.46 100.53 81.77
N GLY A 73 41.00 100.19 80.59
CA GLY A 73 42.32 99.57 80.49
C GLY A 73 43.48 100.45 80.95
N ALA A 74 43.28 101.77 81.03
CA ALA A 74 44.27 102.69 81.60
C ALA A 74 44.42 102.54 83.12
N LEU A 75 43.43 102.00 83.84
CA LEU A 75 43.44 101.86 85.30
C LEU A 75 43.90 100.47 85.77
N THR A 76 43.94 99.48 84.88
CA THR A 76 44.32 98.11 85.20
C THR A 76 45.84 97.92 85.28
N PRO A 77 46.36 97.25 86.33
CA PRO A 77 47.77 96.86 86.41
C PRO A 77 48.21 96.03 85.19
N LEU A 78 49.41 96.33 84.67
CA LEU A 78 50.00 95.58 83.55
C LEU A 78 50.23 94.09 83.88
N ALA A 79 50.47 93.79 85.17
CA ALA A 79 50.64 92.43 85.66
C ALA A 79 49.38 91.58 85.45
N ASP A 80 48.19 92.16 85.58
CA ASP A 80 46.92 91.44 85.47
C ASP A 80 46.61 91.08 84.01
N PHE A 81 46.90 91.99 83.08
CA PHE A 81 46.83 91.69 81.65
C PHE A 81 47.82 90.58 81.26
N ALA A 82 49.06 90.63 81.77
CA ALA A 82 50.06 89.59 81.52
C ALA A 82 49.62 88.23 82.11
N ALA A 83 49.07 88.22 83.32
CA ALA A 83 48.52 87.03 83.96
C ALA A 83 47.38 86.42 83.13
N MET A 84 46.45 87.24 82.65
CA MET A 84 45.36 86.79 81.79
C MET A 84 45.85 86.21 80.46
N VAL A 85 46.84 86.83 79.81
CA VAL A 85 47.44 86.27 78.58
C VAL A 85 48.12 84.92 78.86
N ASN A 86 48.85 84.81 79.97
CA ASN A 86 49.52 83.56 80.36
C ASN A 86 48.51 82.45 80.67
N ALA A 87 47.44 82.74 81.40
CA ALA A 87 46.34 81.80 81.64
C ALA A 87 45.66 81.39 80.33
N GLY A 88 45.48 82.34 79.41
CA GLY A 88 44.95 82.06 78.07
C GLY A 88 45.87 81.17 77.22
N ASN A 89 47.19 81.28 77.37
CA ASN A 89 48.15 80.36 76.74
C ASN A 89 48.07 78.96 77.35
N ALA A 90 47.93 78.88 78.68
CA ALA A 90 47.78 77.61 79.38
C ALA A 90 46.56 76.81 78.89
N ILE A 91 45.40 77.46 78.69
CA ILE A 91 44.22 76.78 78.12
C ILE A 91 44.52 76.18 76.76
N THR A 92 45.03 76.96 75.80
CA THR A 92 45.25 76.40 74.45
C THR A 92 46.30 75.31 74.47
N ASN A 93 47.34 75.42 75.30
CA ASN A 93 48.30 74.33 75.45
C ASN A 93 47.61 73.08 76.00
N ALA A 94 46.73 73.20 76.99
CA ALA A 94 45.95 72.08 77.49
C ALA A 94 45.01 71.48 76.43
N ILE A 95 44.36 72.32 75.61
CA ILE A 95 43.53 71.87 74.47
C ILE A 95 44.38 71.10 73.47
N THR A 96 45.50 71.66 73.03
CA THR A 96 46.40 71.03 72.05
C THR A 96 46.95 69.72 72.58
N GLN A 97 47.46 69.70 73.82
CA GLN A 97 47.96 68.47 74.44
C GLN A 97 46.89 67.39 74.56
N THR A 98 45.66 67.77 74.90
CA THR A 98 44.55 66.81 74.97
C THR A 98 44.21 66.28 73.58
N THR A 99 44.11 67.15 72.58
CA THR A 99 43.84 66.79 71.19
C THR A 99 44.90 65.82 70.66
N ASP A 100 46.18 66.20 70.76
CA ASP A 100 47.31 65.42 70.28
C ASP A 100 47.39 64.05 70.98
N SER A 101 47.14 64.01 72.30
CA SER A 101 47.16 62.75 73.05
C SER A 101 46.06 61.80 72.56
N ILE A 102 44.83 62.30 72.37
CA ILE A 102 43.72 61.50 71.86
C ILE A 102 43.99 61.06 70.42
N GLU A 103 44.39 61.98 69.54
CA GLU A 103 44.65 61.70 68.13
C GLU A 103 45.76 60.66 67.94
N ASN A 104 46.87 60.78 68.67
CA ASN A 104 47.99 59.84 68.59
C ASN A 104 47.59 58.44 69.06
N HIS A 105 46.79 58.33 70.12
CA HIS A 105 46.28 57.05 70.60
C HIS A 105 45.27 56.42 69.64
N LEU A 106 44.34 57.19 69.08
CA LEU A 106 43.37 56.66 68.12
C LEU A 106 44.02 56.20 66.82
N LYS A 107 44.99 56.97 66.30
CA LYS A 107 45.74 56.61 65.09
C LYS A 107 46.59 55.35 65.28
N SER A 108 47.24 55.20 66.43
CA SER A 108 48.09 54.02 66.71
C SER A 108 47.28 52.75 67.02
N SER A 109 46.02 52.89 67.43
CA SER A 109 45.20 51.76 67.91
C SER A 109 43.98 51.42 67.05
N GLY A 110 43.92 51.96 65.83
CA GLY A 110 42.92 51.57 64.81
C GLY A 110 41.53 52.20 64.98
N GLY A 111 41.40 53.24 65.81
CA GLY A 111 40.14 53.93 66.06
C GLY A 111 39.55 53.68 67.45
N LEU A 112 38.40 54.30 67.70
CA LEU A 112 37.67 54.25 68.96
C LEU A 112 36.63 53.14 68.95
N HIS A 113 36.63 52.30 69.99
CA HIS A 113 35.62 51.27 70.18
C HIS A 113 34.49 51.74 71.10
N SER A 114 34.84 52.27 72.28
CA SER A 114 33.89 52.76 73.29
C SER A 114 34.53 53.77 74.25
N ILE A 115 33.70 54.56 74.92
CA ILE A 115 34.12 55.54 75.93
C ILE A 115 33.35 55.28 77.23
N ASP A 116 34.08 55.17 78.34
CA ASP A 116 33.50 55.26 79.67
C ASP A 116 33.57 56.71 80.15
N TYR A 117 32.41 57.38 80.23
CA TYR A 117 32.32 58.79 80.61
C TYR A 117 32.55 59.04 82.10
N ASP A 118 32.37 58.04 82.97
CA ASP A 118 32.56 58.19 84.42
C ASP A 118 34.04 58.27 84.79
N SER A 119 34.90 57.64 83.97
CA SER A 119 36.36 57.60 84.16
C SER A 119 37.17 58.26 83.03
N LEU A 120 36.49 58.71 81.96
CA LEU A 120 37.08 59.16 80.69
C LEU A 120 38.14 58.18 80.15
N VAL A 121 37.83 56.88 80.26
CA VAL A 121 38.64 55.81 79.68
C VAL A 121 38.15 55.50 78.27
N PHE A 122 39.06 55.63 77.32
CA PHE A 122 38.81 55.34 75.91
C PHE A 122 39.30 53.92 75.64
N THR A 123 38.42 53.08 75.12
CA THR A 123 38.76 51.74 74.64
C THR A 123 38.89 51.79 73.13
N THR A 124 40.02 51.38 72.59
CA THR A 124 40.30 51.38 71.15
C THR A 124 39.94 50.05 70.50
N GLU A 125 39.84 50.00 69.16
CA GLU A 125 39.46 48.79 68.42
C GLU A 125 40.43 47.60 68.63
N ASN A 126 41.70 47.88 68.96
CA ASN A 126 42.67 46.84 69.33
C ASN A 126 42.59 46.37 70.80
N GLY A 127 41.60 46.86 71.57
CA GLY A 127 41.38 46.48 72.97
C GLY A 127 42.25 47.20 74.00
N GLN A 128 43.06 48.20 73.61
CA GLN A 128 43.80 49.03 74.57
C GLN A 128 42.87 50.04 75.26
N THR A 129 43.14 50.30 76.53
CA THR A 129 42.40 51.28 77.34
C THR A 129 43.33 52.40 77.79
N VAL A 130 42.96 53.65 77.52
CA VAL A 130 43.74 54.83 77.94
C VAL A 130 42.81 55.80 78.68
N SER A 131 43.21 56.24 79.87
CA SER A 131 42.48 57.27 80.61
C SER A 131 42.98 58.66 80.20
N PHE A 132 42.05 59.52 79.78
CA PHE A 132 42.32 60.93 79.49
C PHE A 132 41.86 61.87 80.60
N GLN A 133 41.45 61.33 81.76
CA GLN A 133 40.92 62.11 82.87
C GLN A 133 41.89 63.23 83.29
N GLY A 134 43.20 62.95 83.36
CA GLY A 134 44.21 63.96 83.70
C GLY A 134 44.30 65.11 82.70
N ASN A 135 44.19 64.81 81.40
CA ASN A 135 44.19 65.82 80.33
C ASN A 135 42.96 66.73 80.43
N PHE A 136 41.77 66.14 80.56
CA PHE A 136 40.51 66.88 80.71
C PHE A 136 40.46 67.69 82.01
N LYS A 137 40.99 67.16 83.12
CA LYS A 137 41.11 67.91 84.37
C LYS A 137 42.07 69.10 84.22
N THR A 138 43.20 68.92 83.56
CA THR A 138 44.16 70.02 83.30
C THR A 138 43.51 71.12 82.44
N LEU A 139 42.68 70.74 81.47
CA LEU A 139 41.89 71.68 80.66
C LEU A 139 40.87 72.44 81.52
N PHE A 140 40.17 71.76 82.42
CA PHE A 140 39.27 72.39 83.40
C PHE A 140 40.02 73.39 84.29
N ASP A 141 41.10 72.96 84.95
CA ASP A 141 41.89 73.79 85.87
C ASP A 141 42.45 75.05 85.16
N SER A 142 42.91 74.87 83.90
CA SER A 142 43.38 75.99 83.07
C SER A 142 42.26 76.95 82.70
N THR A 143 41.05 76.44 82.47
CA THR A 143 39.87 77.26 82.17
C THR A 143 39.45 78.09 83.38
N GLU A 144 39.44 77.50 84.58
CA GLU A 144 39.16 78.23 85.82
C GLU A 144 40.21 79.31 86.11
N SER A 145 41.48 79.00 85.91
CA SER A 145 42.58 79.97 86.08
C SER A 145 42.44 81.19 85.15
N TYR A 146 41.99 80.97 83.92
CA TYR A 146 41.72 82.04 82.96
C TYR A 146 40.49 82.86 83.33
N ILE A 147 39.40 82.23 83.77
CA ILE A 147 38.19 82.94 84.23
C ILE A 147 38.54 83.82 85.43
N LYS A 148 39.31 83.31 86.39
CA LYS A 148 39.79 84.09 87.53
C LYS A 148 40.61 85.30 87.09
N SER A 149 41.62 85.08 86.23
CA SER A 149 42.45 86.17 85.70
C SER A 149 41.64 87.18 84.89
N PHE A 150 40.60 86.72 84.17
CA PHE A 150 39.65 87.60 83.50
C PHE A 150 38.84 88.43 84.49
N GLN A 151 38.33 87.85 85.58
CA GLN A 151 37.55 88.59 86.57
C GLN A 151 38.38 89.72 87.22
N ASP A 152 39.65 89.45 87.54
CA ASP A 152 40.58 90.43 88.09
C ASP A 152 40.76 91.64 87.13
N VAL A 153 40.90 91.36 85.84
CA VAL A 153 40.99 92.40 84.80
C VAL A 153 39.63 93.10 84.57
N PHE A 154 38.54 92.33 84.49
CA PHE A 154 37.21 92.81 84.11
C PHE A 154 36.63 93.79 85.14
N GLN A 155 36.79 93.50 86.43
CA GLN A 155 36.31 94.38 87.50
C GLN A 155 36.99 95.75 87.46
N THR A 156 38.25 95.80 87.01
CA THR A 156 39.02 97.04 86.91
C THR A 156 38.74 97.80 85.61
N VAL A 157 38.61 97.09 84.49
CA VAL A 157 38.33 97.71 83.17
C VAL A 157 36.88 98.18 83.05
N ASN A 158 35.90 97.46 83.63
CA ASN A 158 34.48 97.76 83.47
C ASN A 158 33.72 97.74 84.82
N PRO A 159 34.01 98.67 85.74
CA PRO A 159 33.42 98.69 87.08
C PRO A 159 31.88 98.88 87.06
N SER A 160 31.34 99.57 86.06
CA SER A 160 29.89 99.76 85.88
C SER A 160 29.12 98.49 85.48
N ARG A 161 29.83 97.42 85.11
CA ARG A 161 29.27 96.11 84.74
C ARG A 161 29.60 95.01 85.75
N ALA A 162 30.02 95.37 86.96
CA ALA A 162 30.30 94.44 88.04
C ALA A 162 29.11 93.54 88.42
N SER A 163 27.87 93.93 88.06
CA SER A 163 26.65 93.13 88.26
C SER A 163 26.35 92.13 87.12
N PHE A 164 27.25 91.93 86.14
CA PHE A 164 27.05 90.93 85.10
C PHE A 164 27.05 89.52 85.70
N ASN A 165 25.92 88.83 85.64
CA ASN A 165 25.80 87.45 86.12
C ASN A 165 26.43 86.49 85.09
N PHE A 166 27.75 86.32 85.19
CA PHE A 166 28.54 85.45 84.33
C PHE A 166 28.02 84.00 84.36
N SER A 167 27.67 83.49 85.56
CA SER A 167 27.17 82.13 85.74
C SER A 167 25.90 81.85 84.92
N SER A 168 24.91 82.75 84.98
CA SER A 168 23.65 82.60 84.20
C SER A 168 23.88 82.67 82.69
N ALA A 169 24.76 83.57 82.23
CA ALA A 169 25.11 83.67 80.81
C ALA A 169 25.81 82.39 80.32
N THR A 170 26.76 81.86 81.09
CA THR A 170 27.47 80.61 80.76
C THR A 170 26.55 79.40 80.80
N GLU A 171 25.62 79.33 81.74
CA GLU A 171 24.64 78.23 81.81
C GLU A 171 23.70 78.25 80.58
N SER A 172 23.25 79.43 80.15
CA SER A 172 22.43 79.55 78.94
C SER A 172 23.17 79.13 77.67
N LEU A 173 24.43 79.54 77.53
CA LEU A 173 25.29 79.18 76.40
C LEU A 173 25.63 77.70 76.40
N SER A 174 25.92 77.12 77.57
CA SER A 174 26.16 75.69 77.72
C SER A 174 24.95 74.88 77.26
N LYS A 175 23.74 75.21 77.73
CA LYS A 175 22.48 74.57 77.28
C LYS A 175 22.28 74.64 75.76
N ILE A 176 22.61 75.77 75.14
CA ILE A 176 22.53 75.92 73.68
C ILE A 176 23.55 75.02 72.98
N ILE A 177 24.80 74.99 73.49
CA ILE A 177 25.87 74.16 72.94
C ILE A 177 25.52 72.66 73.05
N SER A 178 25.04 72.20 74.21
CA SER A 178 24.63 70.81 74.40
C SER A 178 23.50 70.41 73.44
N ARG A 179 22.46 71.25 73.30
CA ARG A 179 21.37 71.03 72.34
C ARG A 179 21.84 71.00 70.89
N ALA A 180 22.78 71.88 70.53
CA ALA A 180 23.34 71.90 69.19
C ALA A 180 24.14 70.63 68.87
N THR A 181 24.88 70.11 69.86
CA THR A 181 25.60 68.84 69.72
C THR A 181 24.66 67.64 69.62
N GLU A 182 23.63 67.57 70.46
CA GLU A 182 22.60 66.53 70.39
C GLU A 182 21.89 66.54 69.02
N ALA A 183 21.52 67.72 68.51
CA ALA A 183 20.93 67.85 67.18
C ALA A 183 21.88 67.36 66.07
N ARG A 184 23.19 67.61 66.21
CA ARG A 184 24.21 67.12 65.27
C ARG A 184 24.35 65.61 65.30
N GLU A 185 24.35 64.98 66.47
CA GLU A 185 24.41 63.53 66.63
C GLU A 185 23.20 62.86 65.98
N ASN A 186 22.00 63.38 66.25
CA ASN A 186 20.76 62.91 65.64
C ASN A 186 20.79 63.01 64.10
N LEU A 187 21.34 64.11 63.56
CA LEU A 187 21.52 64.28 62.12
C LEU A 187 22.51 63.28 61.52
N GLN A 188 23.62 62.99 62.21
CA GLN A 188 24.59 61.98 61.74
C GLN A 188 23.99 60.57 61.75
N ALA A 189 23.25 60.20 62.79
CA ALA A 189 22.55 58.93 62.87
C ALA A 189 21.50 58.78 61.75
N ALA A 190 20.74 59.85 61.48
CA ALA A 190 19.80 59.89 60.36
C ALA A 190 20.50 59.73 59.01
N LEU A 191 21.61 60.43 58.78
CA LEU A 191 22.40 60.34 57.54
C LEU A 191 22.92 58.91 57.30
N ASN A 192 23.45 58.26 58.33
CA ASN A 192 23.92 56.88 58.25
C ASN A 192 22.77 55.90 57.93
N THR A 193 21.58 56.14 58.50
CA THR A 193 20.38 55.34 58.20
C THR A 193 19.94 55.54 56.75
N THR A 194 19.91 56.77 56.26
CA THR A 194 19.57 57.08 54.85
C THR A 194 20.58 56.47 53.88
N ARG A 195 21.88 56.45 54.21
CA ARG A 195 22.90 55.77 53.40
C ARG A 195 22.63 54.28 53.28
N LYS A 196 22.36 53.59 54.40
CA LYS A 196 22.00 52.15 54.37
C LYS A 196 20.77 51.89 53.52
N GLN A 197 19.74 52.72 53.64
CA GLN A 197 18.53 52.61 52.80
C GLN A 197 18.83 52.84 51.32
N LEU A 198 19.72 53.78 50.98
CA LEU A 198 20.14 54.03 49.60
C LEU A 198 20.89 52.81 49.02
N ASP A 199 21.77 52.18 49.79
CA ASP A 199 22.48 50.97 49.38
C ASP A 199 21.50 49.81 49.14
N GLU A 200 20.51 49.63 50.02
CA GLU A 200 19.44 48.63 49.84
C GLU A 200 18.59 48.90 48.58
N VAL A 201 18.24 50.15 48.30
CA VAL A 201 17.50 50.54 47.09
C VAL A 201 18.34 50.27 45.84
N THR A 202 19.63 50.60 45.88
CA THR A 202 20.55 50.36 44.76
C THR A 202 20.70 48.87 44.49
N ALA A 203 20.83 48.04 45.53
CA ALA A 203 20.86 46.58 45.39
C ALA A 203 19.56 46.02 44.79
N LYS A 204 18.39 46.52 45.22
CA LYS A 204 17.10 46.14 44.63
C LYS A 204 16.97 46.56 43.16
N GLN A 205 17.52 47.71 42.77
CA GLN A 205 17.51 48.16 41.39
C GLN A 205 18.28 47.20 40.46
N VAL A 206 19.46 46.72 40.87
CA VAL A 206 20.22 45.72 40.11
C VAL A 206 19.43 44.43 39.92
N VAL A 207 18.70 43.98 40.95
CA VAL A 207 17.83 42.80 40.84
C VAL A 207 16.66 43.05 39.86
N PHE A 208 16.04 44.23 39.93
CA PHE A 208 14.97 44.59 38.99
C PHE A 208 15.45 44.62 37.53
N ASP A 209 16.64 45.18 37.26
CA ASP A 209 17.23 45.21 35.92
C ASP A 209 17.47 43.80 35.39
N SER A 210 17.95 42.88 36.24
CA SER A 210 18.12 41.46 35.87
C SER A 210 16.79 40.77 35.56
N ILE A 211 15.73 41.04 36.34
CA ILE A 211 14.40 40.49 36.07
C ILE A 211 13.85 41.04 34.74
N LEU A 212 14.05 42.32 34.46
CA LEU A 212 13.63 42.95 33.21
C LEU A 212 14.29 42.30 31.99
N ASP A 213 15.58 41.96 32.11
CA ASP A 213 16.31 41.26 31.04
C ASP A 213 15.79 39.84 30.82
N ASP A 214 15.56 39.06 31.87
CA ASP A 214 14.98 37.71 31.78
C ASP A 214 13.57 37.74 31.15
N VAL A 215 12.74 38.73 31.51
CA VAL A 215 11.42 38.93 30.89
C VAL A 215 11.54 39.22 29.39
N ARG A 216 12.50 40.04 28.97
CA ARG A 216 12.72 40.34 27.54
C ARG A 216 13.14 39.09 26.76
N VAL A 217 14.04 38.27 27.33
CA VAL A 217 14.46 37.01 26.71
C VAL A 217 13.29 36.04 26.60
N LYS A 218 12.47 35.90 27.63
CA LYS A 218 11.26 35.06 27.60
C LYS A 218 10.24 35.54 26.59
N GLN A 219 10.04 36.85 26.45
CA GLN A 219 9.15 37.43 25.44
C GLN A 219 9.63 37.10 24.02
N ALA A 220 10.93 37.28 23.73
CA ALA A 220 11.47 36.93 22.42
C ALA A 220 11.28 35.44 22.07
N ARG A 221 11.44 34.54 23.06
CA ARG A 221 11.16 33.11 22.88
C ARG A 221 9.68 32.81 22.65
N LEU A 222 8.78 33.54 23.31
CA LEU A 222 7.33 33.42 23.09
C LEU A 222 6.95 33.88 21.68
N ASP A 223 7.54 34.97 21.20
CA ASP A 223 7.30 35.49 19.86
C ASP A 223 7.81 34.50 18.79
N GLU A 224 9.00 33.91 19.00
CA GLU A 224 9.55 32.85 18.13
C GLU A 224 8.65 31.60 18.13
N GLN A 225 8.25 31.11 19.31
CA GLN A 225 7.33 29.97 19.41
C GLN A 225 5.98 30.24 18.75
N SER A 226 5.46 31.46 18.86
CA SER A 226 4.21 31.87 18.21
C SER A 226 4.36 31.88 16.68
N ALA A 227 5.51 32.33 16.15
CA ALA A 227 5.81 32.27 14.72
C ALA A 227 5.87 30.80 14.23
N THR A 228 6.59 29.92 14.93
CA THR A 228 6.65 28.49 14.60
C THR A 228 5.29 27.81 14.67
N ALA A 229 4.48 28.15 15.68
CA ALA A 229 3.12 27.61 15.80
C ALA A 229 2.23 28.03 14.61
N ASN A 230 2.33 29.29 14.17
CA ASN A 230 1.60 29.78 13.01
C ASN A 230 2.04 29.08 11.71
N GLU A 231 3.34 28.85 11.52
CA GLU A 231 3.86 28.06 10.39
C GLU A 231 3.35 26.61 10.42
N ALA A 232 3.33 25.98 11.60
CA ALA A 232 2.79 24.63 11.76
C ALA A 232 1.29 24.57 11.45
N ILE A 233 0.50 25.56 11.90
CA ILE A 233 -0.92 25.68 11.56
C ILE A 233 -1.12 25.83 10.04
N ALA A 234 -0.33 26.68 9.38
CA ALA A 234 -0.40 26.84 7.93
C ALA A 234 -0.07 25.53 7.18
N SER A 235 0.96 24.81 7.64
CA SER A 235 1.34 23.50 7.09
C SER A 235 0.25 22.44 7.28
N ILE A 236 -0.36 22.38 8.47
CA ILE A 236 -1.48 21.49 8.77
C ILE A 236 -2.67 21.81 7.87
N SER A 237 -3.00 23.09 7.68
CA SER A 237 -4.09 23.51 6.79
C SER A 237 -3.83 23.04 5.35
N ALA A 238 -2.62 23.27 4.83
CA ALA A 238 -2.24 22.83 3.49
C ALA A 238 -2.32 21.29 3.33
N LYS A 239 -1.89 20.53 4.36
CA LYS A 239 -2.02 19.07 4.37
C LYS A 239 -3.46 18.58 4.44
N ASN A 240 -4.32 19.31 5.14
CA ASN A 240 -5.74 19.01 5.21
C ASN A 240 -6.44 19.25 3.85
N ASP A 241 -6.06 20.31 3.14
CA ASP A 241 -6.53 20.58 1.77
C ASP A 241 -6.06 19.48 0.80
N GLU A 242 -4.79 19.07 0.90
CA GLU A 242 -4.24 17.95 0.12
C GLU A 242 -5.01 16.64 0.39
N ALA A 243 -5.27 16.31 1.67
CA ALA A 243 -6.04 15.14 2.05
C ALA A 243 -7.48 15.17 1.50
N SER A 244 -8.14 16.33 1.57
CA SER A 244 -9.49 16.51 1.02
C SER A 244 -9.51 16.32 -0.51
N SER A 245 -8.48 16.80 -1.22
CA SER A 245 -8.34 16.58 -2.66
C SER A 245 -8.11 15.11 -3.01
N LEU A 246 -7.30 14.40 -2.22
CA LEU A 246 -7.03 12.98 -2.40
C LEU A 246 -8.28 12.13 -2.15
N GLU A 247 -9.10 12.52 -1.16
CA GLU A 247 -10.39 11.87 -0.90
C GLU A 247 -11.32 11.98 -2.12
N ALA A 248 -11.42 13.17 -2.74
CA ALA A 248 -12.21 13.38 -3.94
C ALA A 248 -11.72 12.54 -5.14
N VAL A 249 -10.40 12.47 -5.35
CA VAL A 249 -9.80 11.61 -6.38
C VAL A 249 -10.08 10.13 -6.10
N THR A 250 -9.98 9.71 -4.83
CA THR A 250 -10.26 8.33 -4.42
C THR A 250 -11.73 7.96 -4.62
N ALA A 251 -12.66 8.87 -4.33
CA ALA A 251 -14.08 8.69 -4.61
C ALA A 251 -14.33 8.50 -6.11
N THR A 252 -13.71 9.34 -6.95
CA THR A 252 -13.79 9.24 -8.42
C THR A 252 -13.21 7.92 -8.93
N LEU A 253 -12.08 7.48 -8.38
CA LEU A 253 -11.47 6.20 -8.75
C LEU A 253 -12.37 5.02 -8.38
N ARG A 254 -12.98 5.05 -7.19
CA ARG A 254 -13.92 4.02 -6.73
C ARG A 254 -15.14 3.93 -7.66
N GLU A 255 -15.69 5.06 -8.08
CA GLU A 255 -16.79 5.11 -9.05
C GLU A 255 -16.38 4.49 -10.40
N ARG A 256 -15.20 4.84 -10.92
CA ARG A 256 -14.67 4.26 -12.16
C ARG A 256 -14.45 2.76 -12.09
N VAL A 257 -13.91 2.26 -10.96
CA VAL A 257 -13.73 0.82 -10.75
C VAL A 257 -15.08 0.11 -10.74
N GLY A 258 -16.08 0.66 -10.04
CA GLY A 258 -17.45 0.11 -10.04
C GLY A 258 -18.08 0.08 -11.45
N ALA A 259 -17.85 1.11 -12.26
CA ALA A 259 -18.30 1.13 -13.66
C ALA A 259 -17.63 0.03 -14.49
N TYR A 260 -16.31 -0.14 -14.39
CA TYR A 260 -15.59 -1.20 -15.10
C TYR A 260 -16.02 -2.61 -14.67
N GLU A 261 -16.28 -2.84 -13.37
CA GLU A 261 -16.82 -4.13 -12.90
C GLU A 261 -18.18 -4.43 -13.54
N SER A 262 -19.05 -3.42 -13.64
CA SER A 262 -20.36 -3.56 -14.30
C SER A 262 -20.23 -3.85 -15.80
N GLU A 263 -19.36 -3.12 -16.51
CA GLU A 263 -19.09 -3.36 -17.93
C GLU A 263 -18.50 -4.76 -18.17
N PHE A 264 -17.55 -5.18 -17.33
CA PHE A 264 -16.93 -6.50 -17.43
C PHE A 264 -17.93 -7.63 -17.21
N LYS A 265 -18.86 -7.46 -16.25
CA LYS A 265 -19.95 -8.42 -16.04
C LYS A 265 -20.88 -8.49 -17.25
N ALA A 266 -21.30 -7.35 -17.81
CA ALA A 266 -22.11 -7.31 -19.02
C ALA A 266 -21.41 -7.97 -20.21
N PHE A 267 -20.09 -7.77 -20.35
CA PHE A 267 -19.29 -8.45 -21.36
C PHE A 267 -19.24 -9.97 -21.16
N GLN A 268 -19.06 -10.45 -19.93
CA GLN A 268 -19.14 -11.89 -19.63
C GLN A 268 -20.51 -12.48 -19.98
N ASP A 269 -21.59 -11.79 -19.65
CA ASP A 269 -22.96 -12.22 -19.97
C ASP A 269 -23.16 -12.31 -21.49
N GLN A 270 -22.67 -11.33 -22.26
CA GLN A 270 -22.70 -11.36 -23.72
C GLN A 270 -21.88 -12.53 -24.29
N LEU A 271 -20.69 -12.79 -23.74
CA LEU A 271 -19.83 -13.88 -24.18
C LEU A 271 -20.45 -15.25 -23.87
N GLY A 272 -21.11 -15.38 -22.72
CA GLY A 272 -21.92 -16.55 -22.37
C GLY A 272 -23.08 -16.78 -23.32
N ALA A 273 -23.86 -15.72 -23.63
CA ALA A 273 -24.96 -15.81 -24.60
C ALA A 273 -24.47 -16.15 -26.01
N MET A 274 -23.35 -15.56 -26.45
CA MET A 274 -22.74 -15.87 -27.74
C MET A 274 -22.31 -17.34 -27.82
N LYS A 275 -21.69 -17.88 -26.76
CA LYS A 275 -21.34 -19.29 -26.67
C LYS A 275 -22.58 -20.20 -26.79
N GLN A 276 -23.66 -19.88 -26.08
CA GLN A 276 -24.90 -20.66 -26.16
C GLN A 276 -25.54 -20.61 -27.56
N ASN A 277 -25.49 -19.45 -28.22
CA ASN A 277 -25.94 -19.30 -29.61
C ASN A 277 -25.10 -20.14 -30.58
N TYR A 278 -23.78 -20.21 -30.38
CA TYR A 278 -22.92 -21.08 -31.18
C TYR A 278 -23.26 -22.56 -30.96
N GLU A 279 -23.39 -23.01 -29.72
CA GLU A 279 -23.77 -24.41 -29.42
C GLU A 279 -25.14 -24.76 -30.02
N THR A 280 -26.09 -23.83 -30.03
CA THR A 280 -27.40 -24.03 -30.66
C THR A 280 -27.30 -24.06 -32.18
N SER A 281 -26.52 -23.16 -32.76
CA SER A 281 -26.30 -23.09 -34.22
C SER A 281 -25.60 -24.33 -34.75
N ASP A 282 -24.62 -24.86 -34.00
CA ASP A 282 -23.90 -26.09 -34.32
C ASP A 282 -24.82 -27.32 -34.34
N LYS A 283 -25.73 -27.43 -33.35
CA LYS A 283 -26.79 -28.46 -33.36
C LYS A 283 -27.71 -28.32 -34.56
N ASN A 284 -28.15 -27.10 -34.86
CA ASN A 284 -29.02 -26.84 -36.01
C ASN A 284 -28.34 -27.15 -37.34
N LEU A 285 -27.04 -26.83 -37.49
CA LEU A 285 -26.26 -27.16 -38.67
C LEU A 285 -26.13 -28.66 -38.84
N THR A 286 -25.84 -29.39 -37.76
CA THR A 286 -25.77 -30.85 -37.74
C THR A 286 -27.11 -31.47 -38.19
N LEU A 287 -28.24 -31.00 -37.64
CA LEU A 287 -29.58 -31.43 -38.05
C LEU A 287 -29.87 -31.12 -39.53
N LEU A 288 -29.42 -29.97 -40.02
CA LEU A 288 -29.60 -29.58 -41.42
C LEU A 288 -28.81 -30.51 -42.35
N ILE A 289 -27.56 -30.83 -42.00
CA ILE A 289 -26.72 -31.78 -42.74
C ILE A 289 -27.39 -33.17 -42.78
N GLU A 290 -27.93 -33.64 -41.65
CA GLU A 290 -28.63 -34.93 -41.58
C GLU A 290 -29.87 -34.96 -42.50
N ARG A 291 -30.66 -33.88 -42.51
CA ARG A 291 -31.81 -33.73 -43.42
C ARG A 291 -31.39 -33.74 -44.89
N PHE A 292 -30.33 -33.02 -45.25
CA PHE A 292 -29.81 -33.02 -46.63
C PHE A 292 -29.37 -34.41 -47.07
N ASN A 293 -28.66 -35.15 -46.20
CA ASN A 293 -28.25 -36.52 -46.49
C ASN A 293 -29.45 -37.45 -46.71
N THR A 294 -30.48 -37.33 -45.88
CA THR A 294 -31.72 -38.13 -46.02
C THR A 294 -32.44 -37.79 -47.33
N GLN A 295 -32.50 -36.52 -47.70
CA GLN A 295 -33.13 -36.08 -48.94
C GLN A 295 -32.37 -36.58 -50.19
N ALA A 296 -31.03 -36.59 -50.15
CA ALA A 296 -30.21 -37.16 -51.22
C ALA A 296 -30.55 -38.64 -51.47
N THR A 297 -30.65 -39.44 -50.41
CA THR A 297 -31.05 -40.86 -50.52
C THR A 297 -32.44 -41.04 -51.14
N SER A 298 -33.41 -40.18 -50.77
CA SER A 298 -34.75 -40.23 -51.37
C SER A 298 -34.78 -39.89 -52.86
N PHE A 299 -33.88 -39.05 -53.35
CA PHE A 299 -33.79 -38.75 -54.79
C PHE A 299 -33.26 -39.95 -55.58
N ASP A 300 -32.26 -40.65 -55.05
CA ASP A 300 -31.71 -41.86 -55.67
C ASP A 300 -32.78 -42.94 -55.84
N GLU A 301 -33.61 -43.17 -54.82
CA GLU A 301 -34.70 -44.15 -54.88
C GLU A 301 -35.78 -43.80 -55.93
N MET A 302 -36.03 -42.52 -56.17
CA MET A 302 -37.04 -42.08 -57.14
C MET A 302 -36.57 -42.31 -58.58
N ILE A 303 -35.29 -42.07 -58.85
CA ILE A 303 -34.66 -42.30 -60.16
C ILE A 303 -34.75 -43.78 -60.54
N GLU A 304 -34.49 -44.68 -59.60
CA GLU A 304 -34.55 -46.13 -59.84
C GLU A 304 -35.97 -46.61 -60.21
N LYS A 305 -37.00 -46.14 -59.49
CA LYS A 305 -38.40 -46.51 -59.76
C LYS A 305 -38.90 -46.02 -61.13
N SER A 306 -38.46 -44.84 -61.59
CA SER A 306 -38.84 -44.32 -62.90
C SER A 306 -38.25 -45.13 -64.06
N ASN A 307 -37.03 -45.66 -63.92
CA ASN A 307 -36.42 -46.50 -64.95
C ASN A 307 -37.13 -47.85 -65.13
N GLN A 308 -37.64 -48.44 -64.05
CA GLN A 308 -38.37 -49.71 -64.12
C GLN A 308 -39.75 -49.60 -64.80
N MET A 309 -40.47 -48.49 -64.66
CA MET A 309 -41.81 -48.36 -65.26
C MET A 309 -41.78 -48.18 -66.79
N LEU A 310 -40.69 -47.65 -67.36
CA LEU A 310 -40.60 -47.38 -68.80
C LEU A 310 -40.34 -48.62 -69.67
N SER A 311 -39.73 -49.69 -69.14
CA SER A 311 -39.36 -50.84 -69.97
C SER A 311 -40.50 -51.85 -70.23
N SER A 312 -41.58 -51.84 -69.43
CA SER A 312 -42.56 -52.95 -69.38
C SER A 312 -43.73 -52.88 -70.39
N SER A 313 -43.99 -51.74 -71.06
CA SER A 313 -45.27 -51.50 -71.76
C SER A 313 -45.25 -51.43 -73.31
N THR A 314 -44.20 -51.90 -74.01
CA THR A 314 -44.10 -51.80 -75.50
C THR A 314 -43.76 -53.13 -76.19
N VAL A 315 -44.11 -53.27 -77.49
CA VAL A 315 -43.75 -54.45 -78.33
C VAL A 315 -42.23 -54.68 -78.37
N SER A 316 -41.43 -53.61 -78.25
CA SER A 316 -39.97 -53.68 -78.11
C SER A 316 -39.54 -54.22 -76.74
N GLY A 317 -40.26 -53.88 -75.66
CA GLY A 317 -40.09 -54.48 -74.34
C GLY A 317 -40.43 -55.97 -74.29
N LEU A 318 -41.49 -56.43 -74.97
CA LEU A 318 -41.81 -57.86 -75.10
C LEU A 318 -40.76 -58.64 -75.91
N ALA A 319 -40.24 -58.06 -77.00
CA ALA A 319 -39.14 -58.66 -77.74
C ALA A 319 -37.87 -58.73 -76.88
N SER A 320 -37.56 -57.69 -76.11
CA SER A 320 -36.45 -57.70 -75.15
C SER A 320 -36.62 -58.80 -74.09
N GLU A 321 -37.80 -58.93 -73.50
CA GLU A 321 -38.08 -59.97 -72.50
C GLU A 321 -38.01 -61.38 -73.08
N PHE A 322 -38.57 -61.64 -74.27
CA PHE A 322 -38.36 -62.94 -74.94
C PHE A 322 -36.89 -63.18 -75.31
N GLY A 323 -36.13 -62.11 -75.60
CA GLY A 323 -34.69 -62.18 -75.84
C GLY A 323 -33.90 -62.54 -74.58
N THR A 324 -34.22 -61.92 -73.44
CA THR A 324 -33.65 -62.23 -72.13
C THR A 324 -33.99 -63.65 -71.71
N ILE A 325 -35.26 -64.06 -71.83
CA ILE A 325 -35.70 -65.43 -71.54
C ILE A 325 -35.00 -66.43 -72.47
N ARG A 326 -34.88 -66.13 -73.78
CA ARG A 326 -34.13 -66.98 -74.72
C ARG A 326 -32.66 -67.10 -74.33
N ASN A 327 -32.01 -66.01 -73.94
CA ASN A 327 -30.60 -66.02 -73.53
C ASN A 327 -30.39 -66.75 -72.19
N ASP A 328 -31.30 -66.59 -71.23
CA ASP A 328 -31.30 -67.36 -69.97
C ASP A 328 -31.51 -68.85 -70.23
N LEU A 329 -32.44 -69.21 -71.13
CA LEU A 329 -32.59 -70.60 -71.57
C LEU A 329 -31.38 -71.13 -72.36
N ASP A 330 -30.68 -70.28 -73.13
CA ASP A 330 -29.46 -70.67 -73.84
C ASP A 330 -28.31 -70.95 -72.87
N ASN A 331 -28.17 -70.12 -71.85
CA ASN A 331 -27.22 -70.34 -70.76
C ASN A 331 -27.56 -71.64 -70.01
N LYS A 332 -28.83 -71.84 -69.63
CA LYS A 332 -29.30 -73.07 -68.98
C LYS A 332 -29.18 -74.31 -69.87
N LEU A 333 -29.33 -74.18 -71.18
CA LEU A 333 -29.14 -75.25 -72.16
C LEU A 333 -27.65 -75.59 -72.31
N THR A 334 -26.78 -74.59 -72.33
CA THR A 334 -25.31 -74.78 -72.37
C THR A 334 -24.83 -75.45 -71.09
N ASP A 335 -25.37 -75.06 -69.95
CA ASP A 335 -25.15 -75.74 -68.67
C ASP A 335 -25.70 -77.17 -68.68
N ALA A 336 -26.87 -77.40 -69.25
CA ALA A 336 -27.42 -78.75 -69.40
C ALA A 336 -26.56 -79.61 -70.35
N HIS A 337 -26.08 -79.07 -71.47
CA HIS A 337 -25.20 -79.75 -72.42
C HIS A 337 -23.86 -80.11 -71.79
N THR A 338 -23.25 -79.18 -71.05
CA THR A 338 -22.01 -79.46 -70.30
C THR A 338 -22.25 -80.48 -69.19
N SER A 339 -23.41 -80.44 -68.50
CA SER A 339 -23.78 -81.46 -67.52
C SER A 339 -23.95 -82.84 -68.16
N PHE A 340 -24.53 -82.92 -69.37
CA PHE A 340 -24.69 -84.16 -70.13
C PHE A 340 -23.34 -84.72 -70.59
N ASN A 341 -22.45 -83.89 -71.13
CA ASN A 341 -21.11 -84.32 -71.51
C ASN A 341 -20.30 -84.80 -70.29
N ARG A 342 -20.43 -84.13 -69.14
CA ARG A 342 -19.83 -84.60 -67.88
C ARG A 342 -20.44 -85.92 -67.41
N ALA A 343 -21.75 -86.11 -67.59
CA ALA A 343 -22.42 -87.37 -67.27
C ALA A 343 -21.90 -88.53 -68.15
N ILE A 344 -21.67 -88.30 -69.45
CA ILE A 344 -21.07 -89.29 -70.35
C ILE A 344 -19.64 -89.64 -69.90
N ILE A 345 -18.82 -88.65 -69.58
CA ILE A 345 -17.45 -88.88 -69.09
C ILE A 345 -17.49 -89.67 -67.78
N PHE A 346 -18.41 -89.34 -66.87
CA PHE A 346 -18.59 -90.05 -65.62
C PHE A 346 -19.02 -91.51 -65.85
N LEU A 347 -19.93 -91.77 -66.79
CA LEU A 347 -20.32 -93.13 -67.19
C LEU A 347 -19.11 -93.90 -67.76
N PHE A 348 -18.31 -93.27 -68.62
CA PHE A 348 -17.12 -93.87 -69.19
C PHE A 348 -16.07 -94.19 -68.13
N LEU A 349 -15.79 -93.26 -67.20
CA LEU A 349 -14.89 -93.49 -66.07
C LEU A 349 -15.40 -94.60 -65.16
N SER A 350 -16.72 -94.64 -64.91
CA SER A 350 -17.32 -95.71 -64.12
C SER A 350 -17.23 -97.08 -64.81
N ALA A 351 -17.13 -97.12 -66.15
CA ALA A 351 -16.97 -98.34 -66.91
C ALA A 351 -15.50 -98.79 -67.06
N LEU A 352 -14.52 -97.91 -66.86
CA LEU A 352 -13.09 -98.23 -66.98
C LEU A 352 -12.63 -99.42 -66.12
N PRO A 353 -13.02 -99.56 -64.83
CA PRO A 353 -12.65 -100.72 -64.03
C PRO A 353 -13.15 -102.04 -64.63
N LEU A 354 -14.32 -101.99 -65.28
CA LEU A 354 -14.95 -103.14 -65.91
C LEU A 354 -14.21 -103.54 -67.20
N ILE A 355 -13.77 -102.56 -67.99
CA ILE A 355 -12.93 -102.77 -69.18
C ILE A 355 -11.59 -103.37 -68.78
N LEU A 356 -10.89 -102.79 -67.79
CA LEU A 356 -9.58 -103.26 -67.35
C LEU A 356 -9.63 -104.72 -66.88
N PHE A 357 -10.69 -105.10 -66.17
CA PHE A 357 -10.87 -106.47 -65.68
C PHE A 357 -11.14 -107.50 -66.79
N VAL A 358 -11.91 -107.14 -67.82
CA VAL A 358 -12.17 -108.05 -68.96
C VAL A 358 -10.90 -108.31 -69.77
N PHE A 359 -10.04 -107.30 -69.91
CA PHE A 359 -8.76 -107.42 -70.63
C PHE A 359 -7.60 -107.91 -69.76
N ALA A 360 -7.78 -107.99 -68.43
CA ALA A 360 -6.75 -108.45 -67.50
C ALA A 360 -6.09 -109.78 -67.89
N PRO A 361 -6.80 -110.84 -68.38
CA PRO A 361 -6.15 -112.09 -68.77
C PRO A 361 -5.15 -111.91 -69.92
N PHE A 362 -5.43 -111.01 -70.87
CA PHE A 362 -4.53 -110.71 -71.98
C PHE A 362 -3.32 -109.89 -71.53
N LEU A 363 -3.51 -108.94 -70.63
CA LEU A 363 -2.44 -108.07 -70.14
C LEU A 363 -1.43 -108.83 -69.26
N VAL A 364 -1.92 -109.79 -68.47
CA VAL A 364 -1.08 -110.62 -67.60
C VAL A 364 -0.13 -111.52 -68.38
N ALA A 365 -0.55 -112.04 -69.54
CA ALA A 365 0.30 -112.91 -70.38
C ALA A 365 1.52 -112.18 -70.97
N ILE A 366 1.50 -110.85 -71.04
CA ILE A 366 2.59 -110.04 -71.62
C ILE A 366 3.71 -109.75 -70.60
N PHE A 367 3.39 -109.77 -69.30
CA PHE A 367 4.34 -109.42 -68.23
C PHE A 367 4.40 -110.51 -67.14
N PRO A 368 4.86 -111.74 -67.45
CA PRO A 368 4.77 -112.87 -66.54
C PRO A 368 5.69 -112.76 -65.30
N ASP A 369 6.85 -112.10 -65.43
CA ASP A 369 7.90 -112.16 -64.40
C ASP A 369 7.84 -111.05 -63.34
N ASN A 370 6.87 -110.13 -63.42
CA ASN A 370 6.74 -109.03 -62.47
C ASN A 370 5.51 -109.22 -61.57
N SER A 371 5.69 -109.96 -60.47
CA SER A 371 4.64 -110.46 -59.58
C SER A 371 3.72 -109.38 -59.00
N ASN A 372 4.23 -108.17 -58.76
CA ASN A 372 3.42 -107.05 -58.26
C ASN A 372 2.47 -106.48 -59.33
N ILE A 373 2.88 -106.46 -60.59
CA ILE A 373 2.08 -105.97 -61.72
C ILE A 373 1.05 -107.04 -62.12
N VAL A 374 1.44 -108.32 -62.10
CA VAL A 374 0.51 -109.44 -62.33
C VAL A 374 -0.56 -109.48 -61.25
N ALA A 375 -0.21 -109.31 -59.97
CA ALA A 375 -1.18 -109.29 -58.88
C ALA A 375 -2.13 -108.09 -58.97
N ALA A 376 -1.63 -106.92 -59.35
CA ALA A 376 -2.43 -105.70 -59.52
C ALA A 376 -3.37 -105.76 -60.73
N ILE A 377 -2.97 -106.38 -61.84
CA ILE A 377 -3.77 -106.48 -63.07
C ILE A 377 -4.76 -107.64 -63.00
N SER A 378 -4.34 -108.80 -62.48
CA SER A 378 -5.21 -109.98 -62.41
C SER A 378 -6.25 -109.91 -61.28
N GLY A 379 -5.98 -109.12 -60.23
CA GLY A 379 -6.83 -109.09 -59.03
C GLY A 379 -7.04 -110.48 -58.42
N MET A 380 -6.12 -111.41 -58.66
CA MET A 380 -6.26 -112.81 -58.23
C MET A 380 -5.56 -113.01 -56.88
N THR A 381 -6.34 -112.84 -55.82
CA THR A 381 -6.03 -113.37 -54.49
C THR A 381 -7.25 -114.14 -53.97
N GLY A 382 -7.14 -115.47 -53.88
CA GLY A 382 -8.08 -116.34 -53.14
C GLY A 382 -9.10 -117.16 -53.95
N GLU A 383 -9.46 -118.33 -53.41
CA GLU A 383 -10.47 -119.27 -53.93
C GLU A 383 -11.84 -118.61 -54.15
N ARG A 384 -12.37 -118.71 -55.37
CA ARG A 384 -13.64 -118.10 -55.77
C ARG A 384 -14.82 -119.05 -55.54
N SER A 385 -15.75 -118.67 -54.68
CA SER A 385 -17.07 -119.32 -54.56
C SER A 385 -18.03 -118.79 -55.64
N GLY A 386 -18.88 -119.63 -56.23
CA GLY A 386 -19.83 -119.22 -57.30
C GLY A 386 -20.77 -118.08 -56.89
N TRP A 387 -21.09 -117.97 -55.60
CA TRP A 387 -21.86 -116.84 -55.04
C TRP A 387 -21.10 -115.51 -55.08
N GLN A 388 -19.78 -115.52 -54.96
CA GLN A 388 -18.97 -114.31 -55.12
C GLN A 388 -19.00 -113.82 -56.57
N TYR A 389 -19.12 -114.69 -57.57
CA TYR A 389 -19.19 -114.27 -58.97
C TYR A 389 -20.50 -113.53 -59.28
N ILE A 390 -21.64 -114.07 -58.83
CA ILE A 390 -22.96 -113.42 -58.98
C ILE A 390 -22.99 -112.11 -58.16
N GLY A 391 -22.51 -112.13 -56.91
CA GLY A 391 -22.41 -110.94 -56.07
C GLY A 391 -21.56 -109.84 -56.72
N GLN A 392 -20.48 -110.21 -57.41
CA GLN A 392 -19.63 -109.26 -58.13
C GLN A 392 -20.34 -108.67 -59.37
N VAL A 393 -21.13 -109.45 -60.11
CA VAL A 393 -21.92 -108.95 -61.26
C VAL A 393 -23.07 -108.04 -60.80
N VAL A 394 -23.78 -108.40 -59.73
CA VAL A 394 -24.85 -107.55 -59.17
C VAL A 394 -24.27 -106.26 -58.59
N ALA A 395 -23.16 -106.33 -57.86
CA ALA A 395 -22.46 -105.14 -57.38
C ALA A 395 -22.04 -104.21 -58.53
N ARG A 396 -21.59 -104.75 -59.67
CA ARG A 396 -21.26 -103.97 -60.88
C ARG A 396 -22.48 -103.28 -61.48
N PHE A 397 -23.63 -103.97 -61.53
CA PHE A 397 -24.89 -103.36 -61.99
C PHE A 397 -25.34 -102.23 -61.05
N VAL A 398 -25.26 -102.43 -59.73
CA VAL A 398 -25.61 -101.41 -58.72
C VAL A 398 -24.68 -100.19 -58.81
N VAL A 399 -23.40 -100.38 -59.14
CA VAL A 399 -22.45 -99.27 -59.32
C VAL A 399 -22.71 -98.50 -60.61
N LEU A 400 -23.14 -99.16 -61.70
CA LEU A 400 -23.46 -98.49 -62.97
C LEU A 400 -24.84 -97.83 -63.01
N LEU A 401 -25.79 -98.31 -62.20
CA LEU A 401 -27.18 -97.83 -62.21
C LEU A 401 -27.30 -96.31 -61.98
N PRO A 402 -26.61 -95.70 -60.99
CA PRO A 402 -26.62 -94.25 -60.79
C PRO A 402 -26.09 -93.48 -61.99
N ALA A 403 -25.03 -93.98 -62.63
CA ALA A 403 -24.44 -93.33 -63.80
C ALA A 403 -25.38 -93.37 -65.01
N ILE A 404 -26.03 -94.51 -65.26
CA ILE A 404 -27.00 -94.67 -66.34
C ILE A 404 -28.23 -93.78 -66.10
N TRP A 405 -28.74 -93.76 -64.86
CA TRP A 405 -29.87 -92.91 -64.49
C TRP A 405 -29.53 -91.42 -64.63
N TYR A 406 -28.33 -91.02 -64.18
CA TYR A 406 -27.86 -89.64 -64.30
C TYR A 406 -27.74 -89.19 -65.76
N VAL A 407 -27.19 -90.02 -66.65
CA VAL A 407 -27.14 -89.72 -68.09
C VAL A 407 -28.54 -89.59 -68.66
N THR A 408 -29.46 -90.50 -68.32
CA THR A 408 -30.85 -90.46 -68.81
C THR A 408 -31.59 -89.20 -68.36
N PHE A 409 -31.40 -88.78 -67.10
CA PHE A 409 -31.96 -87.54 -66.56
C PHE A 409 -31.39 -86.30 -67.26
N CYS A 410 -30.07 -86.25 -67.45
CA CYS A 410 -29.41 -85.16 -68.19
C CYS A 410 -29.92 -85.07 -69.64
N THR A 411 -30.10 -86.19 -70.34
CA THR A 411 -30.67 -86.20 -71.69
C THR A 411 -32.10 -85.66 -71.72
N ALA A 412 -32.96 -86.10 -70.79
CA ALA A 412 -34.35 -85.67 -70.73
C ALA A 412 -34.46 -84.15 -70.46
N ARG A 413 -33.63 -83.63 -69.55
CA ARG A 413 -33.55 -82.20 -69.23
C ARG A 413 -32.99 -81.38 -70.38
N TYR A 414 -31.97 -81.88 -71.08
CA TYR A 414 -31.41 -81.19 -72.25
C TYR A 414 -32.46 -81.07 -73.37
N ASN A 415 -33.19 -82.14 -73.65
CA ASN A 415 -34.23 -82.14 -74.68
C ASN A 415 -35.40 -81.20 -74.35
N SER A 416 -35.85 -81.15 -73.09
CA SER A 416 -36.93 -80.24 -72.69
C SER A 416 -36.51 -78.77 -72.78
N LEU A 417 -35.29 -78.45 -72.35
CA LEU A 417 -34.73 -77.09 -72.46
C LEU A 417 -34.51 -76.68 -73.92
N PHE A 418 -34.07 -77.60 -74.77
CA PHE A 418 -33.89 -77.35 -76.20
C PHE A 418 -35.21 -76.97 -76.87
N LYS A 419 -36.27 -77.74 -76.60
CA LYS A 419 -37.62 -77.46 -77.14
C LYS A 419 -38.20 -76.15 -76.61
N LEU A 420 -38.02 -75.82 -75.33
CA LEU A 420 -38.44 -74.51 -74.82
C LEU A 420 -37.67 -73.39 -75.51
N LYS A 421 -36.34 -73.52 -75.66
CA LYS A 421 -35.52 -72.51 -76.35
C LYS A 421 -35.99 -72.29 -77.78
N GLU A 422 -36.34 -73.34 -78.50
CA GLU A 422 -36.86 -73.24 -79.88
C GLU A 422 -38.21 -72.49 -79.92
N HIS A 423 -39.11 -72.77 -78.98
CA HIS A 423 -40.38 -72.04 -78.90
C HIS A 423 -40.19 -70.56 -78.52
N TYR A 424 -39.29 -70.24 -77.58
CA TYR A 424 -39.02 -68.86 -77.18
C TYR A 424 -38.20 -68.10 -78.23
N SER A 425 -37.32 -68.77 -78.99
CA SER A 425 -36.62 -68.15 -80.11
C SER A 425 -37.59 -67.84 -81.26
N TYR A 426 -38.56 -68.71 -81.52
CA TYR A 426 -39.65 -68.45 -82.47
C TYR A 426 -40.48 -67.23 -82.03
N LYS A 427 -40.88 -67.16 -80.74
CA LYS A 427 -41.61 -66.00 -80.20
C LYS A 427 -40.81 -64.71 -80.29
N TYR A 428 -39.52 -64.75 -79.94
CA TYR A 428 -38.61 -63.62 -80.07
C TYR A 428 -38.52 -63.14 -81.53
N SER A 429 -38.25 -64.04 -82.47
CA SER A 429 -38.13 -63.70 -83.89
C SER A 429 -39.44 -63.15 -84.46
N MET A 430 -40.59 -63.70 -84.05
CA MET A 430 -41.88 -63.19 -84.50
C MET A 430 -42.15 -61.79 -83.93
N ALA A 431 -41.85 -61.55 -82.65
CA ALA A 431 -41.98 -60.26 -81.99
C ALA A 431 -41.06 -59.18 -82.62
N VAL A 432 -39.83 -59.55 -83.01
CA VAL A 432 -38.89 -58.66 -83.71
C VAL A 432 -39.30 -58.42 -85.17
N ALA A 433 -39.82 -59.44 -85.87
CA ALA A 433 -40.23 -59.34 -87.27
C ALA A 433 -41.49 -58.47 -87.47
N VAL A 434 -42.31 -58.26 -86.43
CA VAL A 434 -43.48 -57.37 -86.49
C VAL A 434 -43.12 -56.01 -87.03
N ASP A 435 -42.02 -55.42 -86.55
CA ASP A 435 -41.62 -54.08 -86.96
C ASP A 435 -41.16 -54.02 -88.42
N GLY A 436 -40.61 -55.14 -88.94
CA GLY A 436 -40.26 -55.29 -90.35
C GLY A 436 -41.49 -55.45 -91.25
N PHE A 437 -42.46 -56.28 -90.86
CA PHE A 437 -43.69 -56.49 -91.63
C PHE A 437 -44.60 -55.26 -91.65
N LYS A 438 -44.66 -54.51 -90.53
CA LYS A 438 -45.36 -53.22 -90.46
C LYS A 438 -44.79 -52.20 -91.46
N LYS A 439 -43.49 -52.25 -91.73
CA LYS A 439 -42.82 -51.35 -92.69
C LYS A 439 -43.03 -51.77 -94.15
N GLN A 440 -43.19 -53.06 -94.43
CA GLN A 440 -43.37 -53.57 -95.79
C GLN A 440 -44.83 -53.54 -96.28
N ALA A 441 -45.81 -53.59 -95.38
CA ALA A 441 -47.24 -53.52 -95.69
C ALA A 441 -47.96 -52.54 -94.73
N PRO A 442 -47.83 -51.22 -94.93
CA PRO A 442 -48.35 -50.21 -94.02
C PRO A 442 -49.89 -50.22 -93.86
N ASP A 443 -50.62 -50.64 -94.89
CA ASP A 443 -52.09 -50.66 -94.87
C ASP A 443 -52.69 -51.76 -93.96
N TYR A 444 -51.87 -52.72 -93.52
CA TYR A 444 -52.32 -53.88 -92.71
C TYR A 444 -51.63 -53.96 -91.32
N GLN A 445 -51.00 -52.87 -90.84
CA GLN A 445 -50.17 -52.84 -89.63
C GLN A 445 -50.85 -53.37 -88.36
N ASP A 446 -52.11 -53.02 -88.15
CA ASP A 446 -52.84 -53.37 -86.93
C ASP A 446 -53.29 -54.84 -86.95
N MET A 447 -53.66 -55.37 -88.11
CA MET A 447 -53.95 -56.81 -88.27
C MET A 447 -52.69 -57.67 -88.11
N ILE A 448 -51.55 -57.21 -88.63
CA ILE A 448 -50.26 -57.90 -88.48
C ILE A 448 -49.87 -57.93 -86.99
N ALA A 449 -50.03 -56.82 -86.26
CA ALA A 449 -49.76 -56.77 -84.83
C ALA A 449 -50.69 -57.71 -84.04
N ALA A 450 -52.00 -57.65 -84.30
CA ALA A 450 -52.99 -58.48 -83.62
C ALA A 450 -52.77 -59.97 -83.86
N LEU A 451 -52.48 -60.38 -85.10
CA LEU A 451 -52.18 -61.77 -85.45
C LEU A 451 -50.90 -62.27 -84.77
N VAL A 452 -49.89 -61.42 -84.64
CA VAL A 452 -48.66 -61.79 -83.93
C VAL A 452 -48.91 -61.88 -82.42
N PHE A 453 -49.71 -60.98 -81.83
CA PHE A 453 -50.12 -61.11 -80.42
C PHE A 453 -50.91 -62.40 -80.15
N GLU A 454 -51.84 -62.79 -81.03
CA GLU A 454 -52.58 -64.04 -80.93
C GLU A 454 -51.63 -65.26 -81.05
N GLN A 455 -50.70 -65.24 -82.01
CA GLN A 455 -49.69 -66.29 -82.15
C GLN A 455 -48.66 -66.31 -81.01
N LEU A 456 -48.44 -65.20 -80.30
CA LEU A 456 -47.55 -65.15 -79.13
C LEU A 456 -48.23 -65.63 -77.83
N ALA A 457 -49.56 -65.65 -77.79
CA ALA A 457 -50.35 -65.96 -76.59
C ALA A 457 -50.42 -67.45 -76.20
N PHE A 458 -50.02 -68.39 -77.06
CA PHE A 458 -50.03 -69.81 -76.69
C PHE A 458 -48.91 -70.18 -75.70
N ASN A 459 -49.19 -71.03 -74.71
CA ASN A 459 -48.19 -71.51 -73.76
C ASN A 459 -47.30 -72.61 -74.38
N PRO A 460 -45.96 -72.44 -74.45
CA PRO A 460 -45.06 -73.45 -75.03
C PRO A 460 -45.05 -74.79 -74.28
N VAL A 461 -45.40 -74.79 -72.99
CA VAL A 461 -45.34 -75.99 -72.13
C VAL A 461 -46.38 -77.04 -72.53
N ASP A 462 -47.52 -76.62 -73.06
CA ASP A 462 -48.63 -77.51 -73.47
C ASP A 462 -48.28 -78.39 -74.69
N LYS A 463 -47.22 -78.05 -75.44
CA LYS A 463 -46.77 -78.81 -76.63
C LYS A 463 -45.64 -79.80 -76.36
N LEU A 464 -45.09 -79.85 -75.14
CA LEU A 464 -43.95 -80.72 -74.80
C LEU A 464 -44.31 -82.22 -74.66
N GLY A 465 -45.61 -82.56 -74.54
CA GLY A 465 -46.07 -83.92 -74.17
C GLY A 465 -46.69 -84.80 -75.28
N LYS A 466 -46.87 -84.32 -76.53
CA LYS A 466 -47.54 -85.12 -77.58
C LYS A 466 -46.52 -85.88 -78.45
N ARG A 467 -46.68 -87.21 -78.55
CA ARG A 467 -45.90 -88.07 -79.46
C ARG A 467 -46.28 -87.77 -80.91
N HIS A 468 -45.27 -87.74 -81.78
CA HIS A 468 -45.36 -87.57 -83.22
C HIS A 468 -46.09 -88.81 -83.78
N ASP A 469 -47.38 -88.68 -84.09
CA ASP A 469 -48.23 -89.55 -84.93
C ASP A 469 -49.70 -89.15 -84.71
N GLY A 470 -50.12 -88.08 -85.38
CA GLY A 470 -51.50 -87.60 -85.37
C GLY A 470 -51.69 -86.59 -86.48
N PRO A 471 -52.82 -86.63 -87.22
CA PRO A 471 -53.01 -85.83 -88.43
C PRO A 471 -52.89 -84.34 -88.11
N GLU A 472 -52.19 -83.59 -88.98
CA GLU A 472 -52.06 -82.15 -88.88
C GLU A 472 -53.44 -81.52 -88.61
N SER A 473 -53.56 -80.80 -87.49
CA SER A 473 -54.77 -80.01 -87.23
C SER A 473 -54.90 -78.93 -88.31
N PRO A 474 -56.10 -78.74 -88.89
CA PRO A 474 -56.29 -78.03 -90.15
C PRO A 474 -55.90 -76.54 -90.05
N PRO A 475 -55.53 -75.89 -91.18
CA PRO A 475 -55.13 -74.49 -91.18
C PRO A 475 -56.22 -73.58 -90.59
N ASN A 476 -55.80 -72.74 -89.62
CA ASN A 476 -56.60 -71.81 -88.85
C ASN A 476 -57.46 -70.90 -89.79
N PRO A 477 -58.77 -70.68 -89.52
CA PRO A 477 -59.68 -69.90 -90.37
C PRO A 477 -59.13 -68.57 -90.90
N ILE A 478 -58.38 -67.83 -90.09
CA ILE A 478 -57.78 -66.53 -90.50
C ILE A 478 -56.63 -66.73 -91.49
N ALA A 479 -55.77 -67.74 -91.31
CA ALA A 479 -54.74 -68.07 -92.30
C ALA A 479 -55.36 -68.52 -93.63
N SER A 480 -56.48 -69.26 -93.60
CA SER A 480 -57.23 -69.63 -94.80
C SER A 480 -57.92 -68.43 -95.47
N MET A 481 -58.34 -67.43 -94.69
CA MET A 481 -58.95 -66.18 -95.16
C MET A 481 -57.90 -65.26 -95.80
N LEU A 482 -56.71 -65.17 -95.21
CA LEU A 482 -55.59 -64.36 -95.70
C LEU A 482 -54.99 -64.97 -96.98
N VAL A 483 -54.85 -66.30 -97.06
CA VAL A 483 -54.48 -67.01 -98.30
C VAL A 483 -55.57 -66.88 -99.38
N LYS A 484 -56.87 -66.88 -99.00
CA LYS A 484 -57.96 -66.62 -99.95
C LYS A 484 -57.98 -65.18 -100.45
N MET A 485 -57.72 -64.18 -99.61
CA MET A 485 -57.63 -62.78 -100.03
C MET A 485 -56.40 -62.53 -100.91
N LEU A 486 -55.22 -63.03 -100.53
CA LEU A 486 -54.02 -62.96 -101.36
C LEU A 486 -54.19 -63.69 -102.72
N ARG A 487 -54.88 -64.84 -102.75
CA ARG A 487 -55.22 -65.51 -104.03
C ARG A 487 -56.30 -64.80 -104.83
N ARG A 488 -57.19 -64.03 -104.19
CA ARG A 488 -58.22 -63.24 -104.86
C ARG A 488 -57.60 -62.03 -105.54
N ASP A 489 -56.65 -61.37 -104.87
CA ASP A 489 -55.95 -60.21 -105.40
C ASP A 489 -54.90 -60.61 -106.46
N ALA A 490 -54.25 -61.78 -106.32
CA ALA A 490 -53.35 -62.31 -107.35
C ALA A 490 -54.07 -62.74 -108.65
N ARG A 491 -55.35 -63.16 -108.59
CA ARG A 491 -56.17 -63.44 -109.78
C ARG A 491 -56.72 -62.18 -110.45
N ALA A 492 -56.81 -61.06 -109.73
CA ALA A 492 -57.18 -59.77 -110.31
C ALA A 492 -56.00 -59.07 -111.01
N ALA A 493 -54.78 -59.62 -110.94
CA ALA A 493 -53.56 -59.09 -111.55
C ALA A 493 -53.07 -59.90 -112.77
N THR A 494 -53.83 -60.90 -113.24
CA THR A 494 -53.51 -61.72 -114.44
C THR A 494 -54.63 -61.80 -115.49
N GLU A 495 -55.63 -60.92 -115.40
CA GLU A 495 -56.45 -60.42 -116.53
C GLU A 495 -56.01 -58.99 -116.84
#